data_AF-A0A1Z8N0Y8-F1
#
_entry.id   AF-A0A1Z8N0Y8-F1
#
_cell.length_a   1.000
_cell.length_b   1.000
_cell.length_c   1.000
_cell.angle_alpha   90.00
_cell.angle_beta   90.00
_cell.angle_gamma   90.00
#
_symmetry.space_group_name_H-M   'P 1'
#
loop_
_entity.id
_entity.type
_entity.pdbx_description
1 polymer ?
#
loop_
_entity_poly.entity_id
_entity_poly.type
_entity_poly.pdbx_seq_one_letter_code
_entity_poly.pdbx_strand_id
1 'polypeptide(L)'
;MNTAETQMPGNTPERRYAMPPIPENLTSMLTNEQKIALNQKQQFGWFVKFVRRPLFQPVEVVLPNPDGSEFIFLDADGTTRAYFNVRTEDLK
;
A
#
# COMPACT_ATOMS: atom_id res chain seq x y z
N MET A 1 -42.00 -22.62 27.95
CA MET A 1 -41.40 -22.58 26.60
C MET A 1 -41.10 -21.13 26.25
N ASN A 2 -39.91 -20.91 25.68
CA ASN A 2 -39.33 -19.69 25.09
C ASN A 2 -38.25 -18.97 25.91
N THR A 3 -37.03 -19.24 25.42
CA THR A 3 -35.69 -18.73 25.70
C THR A 3 -35.51 -17.32 25.13
N ALA A 4 -34.74 -16.46 25.81
CA ALA A 4 -34.17 -15.24 25.22
C ALA A 4 -32.76 -15.00 25.79
N GLU A 5 -31.82 -15.71 25.18
CA GLU A 5 -30.48 -15.32 24.76
C GLU A 5 -29.81 -14.14 25.50
N THR A 6 -28.82 -14.50 26.33
CA THR A 6 -27.74 -13.63 26.81
C THR A 6 -27.00 -13.01 25.63
N GLN A 7 -27.18 -11.70 25.41
CA GLN A 7 -26.36 -10.91 24.50
C GLN A 7 -24.95 -10.74 25.10
N MET A 8 -23.98 -11.46 24.53
CA MET A 8 -22.56 -11.19 24.75
C MET A 8 -22.20 -9.87 24.07
N PRO A 9 -21.56 -8.89 24.75
CA PRO A 9 -21.08 -7.69 24.09
C PRO A 9 -20.03 -8.08 23.04
N GLY A 10 -20.25 -7.57 21.83
CA GLY A 10 -19.54 -7.94 20.62
C GLY A 10 -18.03 -7.92 20.76
N ASN A 11 -17.44 -8.99 20.20
CA ASN A 11 -16.06 -9.05 19.76
C ASN A 11 -15.74 -7.77 18.96
N THR A 12 -15.16 -6.77 19.62
CA THR A 12 -14.62 -5.60 18.94
C THR A 12 -13.46 -6.14 18.12
N PRO A 13 -13.48 -6.08 16.77
CA PRO A 13 -12.32 -6.50 16.03
C PRO A 13 -11.19 -5.57 16.45
N GLU A 14 -10.23 -6.12 17.18
CA GLU A 14 -8.93 -5.52 17.43
C GLU A 14 -8.42 -5.06 16.07
N ARG A 15 -8.56 -3.75 15.81
CA ARG A 15 -8.08 -3.13 14.59
C ARG A 15 -6.59 -3.34 14.63
N ARG A 16 -6.09 -4.38 13.96
CA ARG A 16 -4.68 -4.55 13.62
C ARG A 16 -4.22 -3.16 13.24
N TYR A 17 -3.36 -2.57 14.06
CA TYR A 17 -2.91 -1.19 13.90
C TYR A 17 -2.73 -0.92 12.41
N ALA A 18 -3.56 -0.05 11.85
CA ALA A 18 -3.48 0.28 10.44
C ALA A 18 -2.13 0.95 10.26
N MET A 19 -1.13 0.17 9.84
CA MET A 19 0.20 0.69 9.58
C MET A 19 0.03 1.77 8.52
N PRO A 20 0.75 2.90 8.63
CA PRO A 20 0.58 3.98 7.67
C PRO A 20 0.84 3.44 6.25
N PRO A 21 0.06 3.89 5.25
CA PRO A 21 0.17 3.43 3.87
C PRO A 21 1.57 3.72 3.30
N ILE A 22 2.20 4.79 3.77
CA ILE A 22 3.59 5.12 3.50
C ILE A 22 4.36 5.03 4.83
N PRO A 23 5.30 4.09 4.97
CA PRO A 23 6.12 3.99 6.17
C PRO A 23 7.08 5.19 6.29
N GLU A 24 7.30 5.69 7.50
CA GLU A 24 8.21 6.82 7.76
C GLU A 24 9.65 6.51 7.30
N ASN A 25 10.06 5.25 7.39
CA ASN A 25 11.36 4.74 6.97
C ASN A 25 11.38 4.19 5.54
N LEU A 26 10.46 4.61 4.65
CA LEU A 26 10.33 4.09 3.28
C LEU A 26 11.67 4.01 2.55
N THR A 27 12.44 5.10 2.55
CA THR A 27 13.73 5.17 1.84
C THR A 27 14.70 4.06 2.23
N SER A 28 14.68 3.62 3.50
CA SER A 28 15.52 2.52 3.99
C SER A 28 15.00 1.14 3.56
N MET A 29 13.73 1.02 3.20
CA MET A 29 13.12 -0.23 2.73
C MET A 29 13.28 -0.45 1.22
N LEU A 30 13.49 0.63 0.46
CA LEU A 30 13.66 0.55 -1.00
C LEU A 30 15.01 -0.04 -1.37
N THR A 31 15.02 -0.87 -2.42
CA THR A 31 16.25 -1.27 -3.11
C THR A 31 16.91 -0.06 -3.79
N ASN A 32 18.14 -0.22 -4.27
CA ASN A 32 18.80 0.85 -5.00
C ASN A 32 18.14 1.11 -6.36
N GLU A 33 17.75 0.07 -7.09
CA GLU A 33 17.01 0.22 -8.34
C GLU A 33 15.67 0.95 -8.12
N GLN A 34 14.95 0.62 -7.05
CA GLN A 34 13.71 1.31 -6.69
C GLN A 34 13.94 2.79 -6.39
N LYS A 35 14.99 3.17 -5.66
CA LYS A 35 15.30 4.58 -5.38
C LYS A 35 15.55 5.37 -6.67
N ILE A 36 16.33 4.79 -7.58
CA ILE A 36 16.66 5.43 -8.86
C ILE A 36 15.39 5.61 -9.70
N ALA A 37 14.62 4.54 -9.89
CA ALA A 37 13.40 4.57 -10.68
C ALA A 37 12.33 5.50 -10.06
N LEU A 38 12.17 5.49 -8.74
CA LEU A 38 11.26 6.40 -8.04
C LEU A 38 11.66 7.86 -8.26
N ASN A 39 12.95 8.19 -8.12
CA ASN A 39 13.43 9.55 -8.35
C ASN A 39 13.15 10.03 -9.78
N GLN A 40 13.35 9.17 -10.78
CA GLN A 40 13.02 9.46 -12.18
C GLN A 40 11.52 9.67 -12.37
N LYS A 41 10.67 8.79 -11.82
CA LYS A 41 9.21 8.89 -11.91
C LYS A 41 8.66 10.15 -11.25
N GLN A 42 9.25 10.58 -10.13
CA GLN A 42 8.89 11.84 -9.47
C GLN A 42 9.12 13.07 -10.36
N GLN A 43 10.10 13.05 -11.28
CA GLN A 43 10.28 14.15 -12.25
C GLN A 43 9.09 14.29 -13.21
N PHE A 44 8.32 13.22 -13.41
CA PHE A 44 7.10 13.19 -14.24
C PHE A 44 5.81 13.30 -13.40
N GLY A 45 5.90 13.68 -12.12
CA GLY A 45 4.75 13.89 -11.25
C GLY A 45 4.15 12.61 -10.65
N TRP A 46 4.84 11.48 -10.73
CA TRP A 46 4.41 10.24 -10.07
C TRP A 46 4.95 10.20 -8.64
N PHE A 47 4.07 10.14 -7.66
CA PHE A 47 4.44 10.12 -6.24
C PHE A 47 3.94 8.86 -5.55
N VAL A 48 4.56 8.49 -4.42
CA VAL A 48 4.14 7.31 -3.65
C VAL A 48 2.75 7.54 -3.07
N LYS A 49 1.83 6.63 -3.35
CA LYS A 49 0.50 6.61 -2.73
C LYS A 49 0.43 5.66 -1.55
N PHE A 50 0.95 4.44 -1.72
CA PHE A 50 1.09 3.47 -0.64
C PHE A 50 2.15 2.42 -0.98
N VAL A 51 2.53 1.64 0.02
CA VAL A 51 3.58 0.62 -0.07
C VAL A 51 3.05 -0.71 0.46
N ARG A 52 3.10 -1.75 -0.37
CA ARG A 52 2.81 -3.12 0.07
C ARG A 52 4.05 -3.72 0.68
N ARG A 53 3.85 -4.45 1.77
CA ARG A 53 4.92 -5.07 2.57
C ARG A 53 4.65 -6.57 2.67
N PRO A 54 4.86 -7.35 1.59
CA PRO A 54 4.70 -8.80 1.66
C PRO A 54 5.75 -9.39 2.60
N LEU A 55 5.39 -10.46 3.30
CA LEU A 55 6.33 -11.12 4.20
C LEU A 55 7.47 -11.74 3.38
N PHE A 56 8.71 -11.49 3.81
CA PHE A 56 9.95 -12.03 3.21
C PHE A 56 10.20 -11.65 1.75
N GLN A 57 9.55 -10.61 1.23
CA GLN A 57 9.79 -10.08 -0.12
C GLN A 57 10.14 -8.59 -0.04
N PRO A 58 10.79 -8.03 -1.08
CA PRO A 58 10.95 -6.60 -1.21
C PRO A 58 9.60 -5.87 -1.17
N VAL A 59 9.64 -4.60 -0.78
CA VAL A 59 8.44 -3.76 -0.79
C VAL A 59 7.99 -3.46 -2.20
N GLU A 60 6.68 -3.42 -2.43
CA GLU A 60 6.11 -2.98 -3.72
C GLU A 60 5.56 -1.57 -3.54
N VAL A 61 6.05 -0.62 -4.32
CA VAL A 61 5.64 0.78 -4.21
C VAL A 61 4.57 1.08 -5.25
N VAL A 62 3.45 1.66 -4.83
CA VAL A 62 2.36 2.06 -5.73
C VAL A 62 2.41 3.55 -6.01
N LEU A 63 2.46 3.90 -7.30
CA LEU A 63 2.48 5.27 -7.79
C LEU A 63 1.26 5.50 -8.69
N PRO A 64 0.38 6.47 -8.40
CA PRO A 64 -0.57 7.00 -9.37
C PRO A 64 0.14 7.88 -10.40
N ASN A 65 -0.43 7.94 -11.60
CA ASN A 65 -0.11 9.01 -12.55
C ASN A 65 -0.59 10.38 -12.03
N PRO A 66 -0.10 11.50 -12.58
CA PRO A 66 -0.40 12.84 -12.06
C PRO A 66 -1.89 13.20 -12.01
N ASP A 67 -2.71 12.65 -12.91
CA ASP A 67 -4.16 12.83 -12.98
C ASP A 67 -4.94 11.78 -12.17
N GLY A 68 -4.28 10.75 -11.65
CA GLY A 68 -4.86 9.72 -10.79
C GLY A 68 -5.71 8.66 -11.50
N SER A 69 -5.67 8.61 -12.84
CA SER A 69 -6.42 7.65 -13.65
C SER A 69 -5.77 6.27 -13.73
N GLU A 70 -4.45 6.20 -13.55
CA GLU A 70 -3.67 4.96 -13.64
C GLU A 70 -2.78 4.79 -12.42
N PHE A 71 -2.48 3.53 -12.11
CA PHE A 71 -1.55 3.16 -11.05
C PHE A 71 -0.51 2.20 -11.60
N ILE A 72 0.71 2.31 -11.10
CA ILE A 72 1.79 1.36 -11.37
C ILE A 72 2.37 0.82 -10.07
N PHE A 73 2.82 -0.42 -10.12
CA PHE A 73 3.78 -0.95 -9.16
C PHE A 73 5.19 -0.67 -9.64
N LEU A 74 6.05 -0.25 -8.72
CA LEU A 74 7.49 -0.25 -8.88
C LEU A 74 8.07 -1.48 -8.16
N ASP A 75 8.60 -2.40 -8.94
CA ASP A 75 9.14 -3.67 -8.49
C ASP A 75 10.57 -3.50 -7.91
N ALA A 76 11.11 -4.56 -7.31
CA ALA A 76 12.39 -4.53 -6.61
C ALA A 76 13.59 -4.20 -7.52
N ASP A 77 13.49 -4.59 -8.79
CA ASP A 77 14.50 -4.35 -9.84
C ASP A 77 14.37 -2.98 -10.52
N GLY A 78 13.43 -2.14 -10.06
CA GLY A 78 13.17 -0.82 -10.61
C GLY A 78 12.26 -0.82 -11.86
N THR A 79 11.79 -1.97 -12.31
CA THR A 79 10.81 -2.06 -13.40
C THR A 79 9.42 -1.65 -12.92
N THR A 80 8.55 -1.28 -13.87
CA THR A 80 7.18 -0.89 -13.55
C THR A 80 6.17 -1.74 -14.27
N ARG A 81 5.12 -2.15 -13.55
CA ARG A 81 3.98 -2.88 -14.10
C ARG A 81 2.68 -2.18 -13.75
N ALA A 82 1.69 -2.24 -14.63
CA ALA A 82 0.40 -1.66 -14.37
C ALA A 82 -0.27 -2.33 -13.17
N TYR A 83 -0.88 -1.51 -12.31
CA TYR A 83 -1.65 -1.98 -11.16
C TYR A 83 -3.14 -1.77 -11.41
N PHE A 84 -3.82 -2.87 -11.69
CA PHE A 84 -5.26 -2.90 -11.90
C PHE A 84 -5.97 -3.33 -10.61
N ASN A 85 -7.23 -2.90 -10.46
CA ASN A 85 -8.10 -3.25 -9.33
C ASN A 85 -7.73 -2.60 -7.98
N VAL A 86 -7.42 -1.30 -8.01
CA VAL A 86 -7.25 -0.49 -6.78
C VAL A 86 -8.58 -0.43 -6.05
N ARG A 87 -8.65 -0.98 -4.82
CA ARG A 87 -9.83 -0.77 -3.97
C ARG A 87 -9.66 0.57 -3.27
N THR A 88 -10.74 1.33 -3.14
CA THR A 88 -10.74 2.62 -2.44
C THR A 88 -10.30 2.51 -0.97
N GLU A 89 -10.34 1.31 -0.40
CA GLU A 89 -9.85 0.99 0.94
C GLU A 89 -8.32 0.99 1.04
N ASP A 90 -7.60 0.70 -0.04
CA ASP A 90 -6.12 0.72 -0.08
C ASP A 90 -5.54 2.15 -0.08
N LEU A 91 -6.40 3.17 -0.24
CA LEU A 91 -6.01 4.57 -0.35
C LEU A 91 -6.11 5.36 0.96
N LYS A 92 -6.63 4.73 2.03
CA LYS A 92 -6.95 5.35 3.33
C LYS A 92 -5.89 5.07 4.39
#